data_AF-A0A832NL38-F1
#
_entry.id   AF-A0A832NL38-F1
#
_cell.length_a   1.000
_cell.length_b   1.000
_cell.length_c   1.000
_cell.angle_alpha   90.00
_cell.angle_beta   90.00
_cell.angle_gamma   90.00
#
_symmetry.space_group_name_H-M   'P 1'
#
loop_
_entity.id
_entity.type
_entity.pdbx_description
1 polymer ?
#
loop_
_entity_poly.entity_id
_entity_poly.type
_entity_poly.pdbx_seq_one_letter_code
_entity_poly.pdbx_strand_id
1 'polypeptide(L)' 'YLGLKPLLDLGMRLGEGTGAALGIALVEAGIKILTEMATFESAGVSPKIGVQT' A
#
# COMPACT_ATOMS: atom_id res chain seq x y z
N TYR A 1 -20.73 12.68 6.41
CA TYR A 1 -20.20 11.32 6.21
C TYR A 1 -18.75 11.28 6.70
N LEU A 2 -18.20 10.11 7.05
CA LEU A 2 -16.91 9.98 7.76
C LEU A 2 -15.67 10.57 7.05
N GLY A 3 -15.77 11.01 5.79
CA GLY A 3 -14.67 11.64 5.05
C GLY A 3 -13.54 10.70 4.65
N LEU A 4 -13.76 9.39 4.73
CA LEU A 4 -12.76 8.36 4.45
C LEU A 4 -12.90 7.83 3.01
N LYS A 5 -11.76 7.54 2.37
CA LYS A 5 -11.70 6.81 1.10
C LYS A 5 -11.55 5.30 1.39
N PRO A 6 -12.45 4.44 0.89
CA PRO A 6 -12.29 2.99 1.02
C PRO A 6 -11.01 2.48 0.34
N LEU A 7 -10.34 1.52 0.97
CA LEU A 7 -9.16 0.85 0.40
C LEU A 7 -9.54 -0.19 -0.67
N LEU A 8 -10.72 -0.81 -0.53
CA LEU A 8 -11.24 -1.84 -1.41
C LEU A 8 -12.67 -1.48 -1.83
N ASP A 9 -12.97 -1.65 -3.11
CA ASP A 9 -14.31 -1.56 -3.67
C ASP A 9 -14.62 -2.85 -4.46
N LEU A 10 -15.28 -3.78 -3.79
CA LEU A 10 -15.54 -5.15 -4.29
C LEU A 10 -17.04 -5.47 -4.37
N GLY A 11 -17.92 -4.50 -4.13
CA GLY A 11 -19.37 -4.73 -4.07
C GLY A 11 -19.81 -5.71 -2.96
N MET A 12 -19.02 -5.87 -1.90
CA MET A 12 -19.30 -6.80 -0.81
C MET A 12 -20.47 -6.33 0.05
N ARG A 13 -21.31 -7.28 0.47
CA ARG A 13 -22.49 -7.03 1.32
C ARG A 13 -22.75 -8.13 2.36
N LEU A 14 -21.75 -8.99 2.61
CA LEU A 14 -21.86 -10.07 3.59
C LEU A 14 -21.85 -9.54 5.03
N GLY A 15 -21.02 -8.54 5.31
CA GLY A 15 -20.89 -7.98 6.65
C GLY A 15 -19.94 -8.80 7.53
N GLU A 16 -20.26 -8.89 8.82
CA GLU A 16 -19.52 -9.68 9.83
C GLU A 16 -18.02 -9.34 9.96
N GLY A 17 -17.59 -8.17 9.46
CA GLY A 17 -16.19 -7.78 9.46
C GLY A 17 -15.36 -8.42 8.35
N THR A 18 -15.96 -9.11 7.38
CA THR A 18 -15.23 -9.75 6.26
C THR A 18 -14.39 -8.76 5.44
N GLY A 19 -14.87 -7.53 5.23
CA GLY A 19 -14.09 -6.46 4.63
C GLY A 19 -12.89 -6.01 5.48
N ALA A 20 -13.05 -6.01 6.81
CA ALA A 20 -11.95 -5.71 7.72
C ALA A 20 -10.90 -6.83 7.72
N ALA A 21 -11.33 -8.10 7.68
CA ALA A 21 -10.43 -9.25 7.58
C ALA A 21 -9.54 -9.19 6.33
N LEU A 22 -10.10 -8.79 5.18
CA LEU A 22 -9.31 -8.52 3.97
C LEU A 22 -8.36 -7.33 4.14
N GLY A 23 -8.79 -6.29 4.86
CA GLY A 23 -7.97 -5.11 5.15
C GLY A 23 -6.74 -5.38 6.01
N ILE A 24 -6.77 -6.40 6.88
CA ILE A 24 -5.62 -6.78 7.74
C ILE A 24 -4.38 -7.07 6.88
N ALA A 25 -4.54 -7.88 5.83
CA ALA A 25 -3.41 -8.23 4.94
C ALA A 25 -2.85 -7.00 4.20
N LEU A 26 -3.68 -6.01 3.87
CA LEU A 26 -3.21 -4.76 3.26
C LEU A 26 -2.38 -3.93 4.25
N VAL A 27 -2.79 -3.87 5.52
CA VAL A 27 -2.03 -3.18 6.56
C VAL A 27 -0.67 -3.87 6.78
N GLU A 28 -0.66 -5.20 6.86
CA GLU A 28 0.58 -5.98 6.97
C GLU A 28 1.52 -5.74 5.78
N ALA A 29 1.00 -5.72 4.56
CA ALA A 29 1.79 -5.38 3.37
C ALA A 29 2.39 -3.96 3.48
N GLY A 30 1.61 -2.98 3.96
CA GLY A 30 2.10 -1.63 4.21
C GLY A 30 3.23 -1.56 5.24
N ILE A 31 3.12 -2.33 6.32
CA ILE A 31 4.18 -2.45 7.34
C ILE A 31 5.44 -3.01 6.70
N LYS A 32 5.35 -4.11 5.94
CA LYS A 32 6.51 -4.70 5.27
C LYS A 32 7.17 -3.77 4.27
N ILE A 33 6.37 -3.03 3.51
CA ILE A 33 6.87 -1.98 2.61
C ILE A 33 7.73 -0.98 3.40
N LEU A 34 7.25 -0.52 4.56
CA LEU A 34 7.98 0.45 5.37
C LEU A 34 9.24 -0.13 6.02
N THR A 35 9.20 -1.37 6.49
CA THR A 35 10.27 -1.95 7.33
C THR A 35 11.28 -2.80 6.58
N GLU A 36 10.90 -3.36 5.43
CA GLU A 36 11.70 -4.37 4.71
C GLU A 36 12.15 -3.89 3.32
N MET A 37 11.57 -2.82 2.75
CA MET A 37 12.06 -2.31 1.47
C MET A 37 13.44 -1.66 1.61
N ALA A 38 14.37 -2.13 0.78
CA ALA A 38 15.66 -1.48 0.59
C ALA A 38 15.49 -0.05 0.07
N THR A 39 16.37 0.85 0.50
CA THR A 39 16.45 2.19 -0.09
C THR A 39 17.01 2.09 -1.50
N PHE A 40 16.81 3.12 -2.33
CA PHE A 40 17.34 3.14 -3.69
C PHE A 40 18.86 2.97 -3.74
N GLU A 41 19.57 3.57 -2.77
CA GLU A 41 21.02 3.42 -2.63
C GLU A 41 21.41 1.97 -2.30
N SER A 42 20.78 1.36 -1.28
CA SER A 42 21.12 -0.02 -0.88
C SER A 42 20.67 -1.06 -1.91
N ALA A 43 19.66 -0.75 -2.72
CA ALA A 43 19.23 -1.55 -3.86
C ALA A 43 20.08 -1.34 -5.13
N GLY A 44 21.04 -0.41 -5.12
CA GLY A 44 21.89 -0.11 -6.27
C GLY A 44 21.15 0.53 -7.45
N VAL A 45 20.04 1.22 -7.18
CA VAL A 45 19.25 1.90 -8.20
C VAL A 45 19.96 3.21 -8.57
N SER A 46 20.50 3.26 -9.79
CA SER A 46 21.11 4.48 -10.31
C SER A 46 20.06 5.60 -10.43
N PRO A 47 20.33 6.82 -9.92
CA PRO A 47 19.47 7.95 -10.19
C PRO A 47 19.50 8.23 -11.70
N LYS A 48 18.34 8.26 -12.33
CA LYS A 48 18.23 8.81 -13.68
C LYS A 48 18.59 10.30 -13.59
N ILE A 49 19.77 10.67 -14.07
CA ILE A 49 20.07 12.06 -14.40
C ILE A 49 19.20 12.39 -15.62
N GLY A 50 17.98 12.84 -15.35
CA GLY A 50 17.11 13.41 -16.36
C GLY A 50 17.77 14.67 -16.90
N VAL A 51 18.20 14.61 -18.16
CA VAL A 51 18.48 15.78 -18.98
C VAL A 51 17.32 16.76 -18.82
N GLN A 52 17.65 17.99 -18.44
CA GLN A 52 16.74 19.12 -18.54
C GLN A 52 16.39 19.31 -20.02
N THR A 53 15.13 19.03 -20.38
CA THR A 53 14.44 19.61 -21.53
C THR A 53 13.12 20.15 -21.03
#